data_AF-A0A9Q1E074-F1
#
_entry.id   AF-A0A9Q1E074-F1
#
_cell.length_a   1.000
_cell.length_b   1.000
_cell.length_c   1.000
_cell.angle_alpha   90.00
_cell.angle_beta   90.00
_cell.angle_gamma   90.00
#
_symmetry.space_group_name_H-M   'P 1'
#
loop_
_entity.id
_entity.type
_entity.pdbx_description
1 polymer ?
#
loop_
_entity_poly.entity_id
_entity_poly.type
_entity_poly.pdbx_seq_one_letter_code
_entity_poly.pdbx_strand_id
1 'polypeptide(L)'
;MMISVFLLLLMLGLFAQESMAQVVLTQSPSAQAVQQGDTVSISCTLSQSVSSNYLYWYFQKPGQAPKLLIYSISTRHSGIPDRFSGSGSGTQFTLKITGV
;
A
#
# COMPACT_ATOMS: atom_id res chain seq x y z
N MET A 1 -47.63 15.08 -13.28
CA MET A 1 -47.12 14.05 -12.35
C MET A 1 -45.94 13.24 -12.91
N MET A 2 -45.97 12.80 -14.18
CA MET A 2 -44.89 11.97 -14.76
C MET A 2 -43.51 12.66 -14.90
N ILE A 3 -43.47 13.93 -15.32
CA ILE A 3 -42.22 14.69 -15.52
C ILE A 3 -41.44 14.85 -14.20
N SER A 4 -42.14 15.05 -13.08
CA SER A 4 -41.55 15.18 -11.75
C SER A 4 -40.88 13.88 -11.27
N VAL A 5 -41.44 12.72 -11.61
CA VAL A 5 -40.90 11.41 -11.24
C VAL A 5 -39.64 11.11 -12.06
N PHE A 6 -39.63 11.50 -13.34
CA PHE A 6 -38.46 11.32 -14.21
C PHE A 6 -37.26 12.14 -13.74
N LEU A 7 -37.50 13.40 -13.34
CA LEU A 7 -36.46 14.26 -12.73
C LEU A 7 -35.99 13.70 -11.38
N LEU A 8 -36.89 13.15 -10.56
CA LEU A 8 -36.53 12.50 -9.30
C LEU A 8 -35.62 11.28 -9.54
N LEU A 9 -35.96 10.43 -10.51
CA LEU A 9 -35.17 9.25 -10.88
C LEU A 9 -33.79 9.63 -11.44
N LEU A 10 -33.69 10.69 -12.25
CA LEU A 10 -32.42 11.22 -12.75
C LEU A 10 -31.53 11.73 -11.61
N MET A 11 -32.11 12.43 -10.63
CA MET A 11 -31.38 12.90 -9.44
C MET A 11 -30.92 11.71 -8.58
N LEU A 12 -31.78 10.72 -8.32
CA LEU A 12 -31.39 9.50 -7.59
C LEU A 12 -30.28 8.71 -8.31
N GLY A 13 -30.26 8.68 -9.64
CA GLY A 13 -29.20 8.06 -10.43
C GLY A 13 -27.87 8.81 -10.37
N LEU A 14 -27.91 10.15 -10.28
CA LEU A 14 -26.71 11.00 -10.11
C LEU A 14 -26.12 10.92 -8.69
N PHE A 15 -26.95 10.62 -7.68
CA PHE A 15 -26.52 10.36 -6.30
C PHE A 15 -26.26 8.87 -6.00
N ALA A 16 -26.33 7.98 -7.01
CA ALA A 16 -25.88 6.60 -6.89
C ALA A 16 -24.35 6.60 -6.82
N GLN A 17 -23.89 6.86 -5.62
CA GLN A 17 -22.53 7.18 -5.22
C GLN A 17 -21.53 6.13 -5.69
N GLU A 18 -20.38 6.60 -6.19
CA GLU A 18 -19.22 5.77 -6.45
C GLU A 18 -18.94 4.87 -5.23
N SER A 19 -19.09 3.57 -5.41
CA SER A 19 -18.55 2.59 -4.47
C SER A 19 -17.03 2.68 -4.58
N MET A 20 -16.39 3.31 -3.60
CA MET A 20 -14.93 3.24 -3.47
C MET A 20 -14.59 1.79 -3.11
N ALA A 21 -14.22 1.00 -4.12
CA ALA A 21 -13.73 -0.35 -3.91
C ALA A 21 -12.59 -0.31 -2.89
N GLN A 22 -12.64 -1.20 -1.90
CA GLN A 22 -11.57 -1.32 -0.91
C GLN A 22 -10.28 -1.75 -1.61
N VAL A 23 -9.21 -0.95 -1.46
CA VAL A 23 -7.88 -1.34 -1.94
C VAL A 23 -7.39 -2.51 -1.10
N VAL A 24 -7.15 -3.65 -1.75
CA VAL A 24 -6.56 -4.83 -1.12
C VAL A 24 -5.07 -4.82 -1.42
N LEU A 25 -4.26 -5.11 -0.40
CA LEU A 25 -2.81 -5.18 -0.49
C LEU A 25 -2.35 -6.59 -0.15
N THR A 26 -1.61 -7.21 -1.07
CA THR A 26 -1.09 -8.57 -0.93
C THR A 26 0.43 -8.54 -0.87
N GLN A 27 1.03 -9.19 0.13
CA GLN A 27 2.48 -9.24 0.30
C GLN A 27 3.04 -10.64 0.03
N SER A 28 4.28 -10.67 -0.47
CA SER A 28 5.01 -11.92 -0.72
C SER A 28 6.52 -11.72 -0.52
N PRO A 29 7.24 -12.69 0.03
CA PRO A 29 6.73 -13.91 0.67
C PRO A 29 6.05 -13.60 2.02
N SER A 30 5.19 -14.51 2.50
CA SER A 30 4.57 -14.39 3.82
C SER A 30 5.57 -14.62 4.96
N ALA A 31 6.55 -15.49 4.75
CA ALA A 31 7.68 -15.72 5.62
C ALA A 31 8.87 -16.24 4.81
N GLN A 32 10.09 -15.88 5.23
CA GLN A 32 11.32 -16.34 4.61
C GLN A 32 12.40 -16.49 5.68
N ALA A 33 13.09 -17.63 5.68
CA ALA A 33 14.31 -17.83 6.48
C ALA A 33 15.52 -17.33 5.68
N VAL A 34 16.41 -16.59 6.33
CA VAL A 34 17.48 -15.83 5.67
C VAL A 34 18.75 -15.93 6.52
N GLN A 35 19.91 -15.91 5.86
CA GLN A 35 21.21 -15.91 6.51
C GLN A 35 21.75 -14.49 6.67
N GLN A 36 22.71 -14.33 7.58
CA GLN A 36 23.36 -13.05 7.76
C GLN A 36 24.11 -12.65 6.48
N GLY A 37 23.92 -11.41 6.05
CA GLY A 37 24.49 -10.90 4.79
C GLY A 37 23.57 -11.04 3.58
N ASP A 38 22.46 -11.78 3.69
CA ASP A 38 21.52 -11.95 2.59
C ASP A 38 20.86 -10.63 2.21
N THR A 39 20.41 -10.58 0.95
CA THR A 39 19.52 -9.53 0.47
C THR A 39 18.15 -10.12 0.24
N VAL A 40 17.14 -9.48 0.83
CA VAL A 40 15.75 -9.93 0.75
C VAL A 40 14.89 -8.86 0.09
N SER A 41 13.86 -9.30 -0.62
CA SER A 41 12.87 -8.44 -1.23
C SER A 41 11.47 -8.90 -0.83
N ILE A 42 10.68 -7.98 -0.31
CA ILE A 42 9.27 -8.19 -0.01
C ILE A 42 8.47 -7.41 -1.04
N SER A 43 7.66 -8.13 -1.82
CA SER A 43 6.76 -7.57 -2.82
C SER A 43 5.42 -7.21 -2.18
N CYS A 44 4.80 -6.17 -2.70
CA CYS A 44 3.50 -5.66 -2.30
C CYS A 44 2.70 -5.33 -3.56
N THR A 45 1.60 -6.04 -3.78
CA THR A 45 0.71 -5.84 -4.91
C THR A 45 -0.64 -5.31 -4.45
N LEU A 46 -1.08 -4.19 -5.03
CA LEU A 46 -2.37 -3.59 -4.74
C LEU A 46 -3.40 -3.96 -5.80
N SER A 47 -4.66 -4.12 -5.41
CA SER A 47 -5.78 -4.39 -6.33
C SER A 47 -6.06 -3.25 -7.31
N GLN A 48 -5.61 -2.04 -6.99
CA GLN A 48 -5.74 -0.84 -7.82
C GLN A 48 -4.56 0.10 -7.59
N SER A 49 -4.29 0.94 -8.57
CA SER A 49 -3.21 1.93 -8.47
C SER A 49 -3.51 2.95 -7.38
N VAL A 50 -2.48 3.34 -6.63
CA VAL A 50 -2.56 4.41 -5.63
C VAL A 50 -1.50 5.47 -5.90
N SER A 51 -1.74 6.69 -5.42
CA SER A 51 -0.69 7.71 -5.41
C SER A 51 0.49 7.20 -4.58
N SER A 52 1.70 7.51 -5.05
CA SER A 52 2.95 7.18 -4.37
C SER A 52 2.98 7.66 -2.92
N ASN A 53 2.31 8.77 -2.61
CA ASN A 53 2.22 9.35 -1.28
C ASN A 53 1.45 8.48 -0.26
N TYR A 54 0.75 7.43 -0.72
CA TYR A 54 -0.07 6.58 0.14
C TYR A 54 0.54 5.20 0.45
N LEU A 55 1.78 4.94 0.04
CA LEU A 55 2.48 3.69 0.35
C LEU A 55 3.53 3.88 1.45
N TYR A 56 3.44 3.03 2.48
CA TYR A 56 4.29 3.05 3.67
C TYR A 56 4.74 1.63 4.02
N TRP A 57 6.00 1.49 4.42
CA TRP A 57 6.55 0.24 4.94
C TRP A 57 6.79 0.36 6.45
N TYR A 58 6.28 -0.62 7.19
CA TYR A 58 6.42 -0.68 8.65
C TYR A 58 7.19 -1.93 9.06
N PHE A 59 7.95 -1.80 10.13
CA PHE A 59 8.56 -2.92 10.84
C PHE A 59 7.86 -3.12 12.16
N GLN A 60 7.47 -4.37 12.46
CA GLN A 60 6.82 -4.72 13.70
C GLN A 60 7.48 -5.96 14.32
N LYS A 61 7.90 -5.84 15.57
CA LYS A 61 8.27 -6.99 16.40
C LYS A 61 7.04 -7.50 17.15
N PRO A 62 6.97 -8.80 17.48
CA PRO A 62 5.92 -9.33 18.34
C PRO A 62 5.78 -8.51 19.63
N GLY A 63 4.56 -8.07 19.95
CA GLY A 63 4.26 -7.28 21.15
C GLY A 63 4.70 -5.81 21.11
N GLN A 64 5.24 -5.31 20.00
CA GLN A 64 5.64 -3.90 19.85
C GLN A 64 4.76 -3.15 18.86
N ALA A 65 4.69 -1.82 19.02
CA ALA A 65 4.03 -0.94 18.08
C ALA A 65 4.77 -0.94 16.71
N PRO A 66 4.06 -0.81 15.58
CA PRO A 66 4.68 -0.65 14.27
C PRO A 66 5.60 0.57 14.23
N LYS A 67 6.80 0.41 13.67
CA LYS A 67 7.76 1.48 13.41
C LYS A 67 7.84 1.75 11.91
N LEU A 68 7.66 3.02 11.51
CA LEU A 68 7.78 3.43 10.12
C LEU A 68 9.23 3.25 9.63
N LEU A 69 9.39 2.57 8.50
CA LEU A 69 10.67 2.40 7.80
C LEU A 69 10.79 3.37 6.63
N ILE A 70 9.82 3.34 5.73
CA ILE A 70 9.82 4.08 4.46
C ILE A 70 8.41 4.63 4.21
N TYR A 71 8.33 5.87 3.77
CA TYR A 71 7.11 6.54 3.34
C TYR A 71 7.24 7.03 1.89
N SER A 72 6.12 7.34 1.26
CA SER A 72 6.07 7.80 -0.13
C SER A 72 6.90 6.92 -1.09
N ILE A 73 6.67 5.60 -1.03
CA ILE A 73 7.37 4.53 -1.79
C ILE A 73 8.84 4.33 -1.40
N SER A 74 9.67 5.37 -1.46
CA SER A 74 11.13 5.26 -1.42
C SER A 74 11.80 6.17 -0.40
N THR A 75 11.03 7.03 0.28
CA THR A 75 11.59 8.00 1.24
C THR A 75 11.80 7.34 2.59
N ARG A 76 13.05 7.11 2.95
CA ARG A 76 13.44 6.49 4.21
C ARG A 76 13.13 7.42 5.39
N HIS A 77 12.46 6.90 6.42
CA HIS A 77 12.23 7.67 7.65
C HIS A 77 13.56 7.95 8.37
N SER A 78 13.65 9.10 9.06
CA SER A 78 14.84 9.46 9.81
C SER A 78 15.23 8.40 10.85
N GLY A 79 16.54 8.13 10.96
CA GLY A 79 17.11 7.12 11.87
C GLY A 79 16.95 5.67 11.42
N ILE A 80 16.43 5.41 10.23
CA ILE A 80 16.38 4.07 9.64
C ILE A 80 17.70 3.79 8.89
N PRO A 81 18.36 2.64 9.08
CA PRO A 81 19.64 2.32 8.43
C PRO A 81 19.53 2.17 6.91
N ASP A 82 20.62 2.41 6.18
CA ASP A 82 20.63 2.47 4.71
C ASP A 82 20.27 1.18 3.97
N ARG A 83 20.30 0.04 4.67
CA ARG A 83 19.94 -1.26 4.11
C ARG A 83 18.49 -1.39 3.63
N PHE A 84 17.57 -0.56 4.11
CA PHE A 84 16.14 -0.61 3.72
C PHE A 84 15.88 0.26 2.49
N SER A 85 15.44 -0.27 1.36
CA SER A 85 15.11 0.55 0.19
C SER A 85 13.73 0.18 -0.35
N GLY A 86 12.97 1.19 -0.75
CA GLY A 86 11.63 1.01 -1.30
C GLY A 86 11.60 1.44 -2.76
N SER A 87 10.86 0.71 -3.58
CA SER A 87 10.67 1.00 -5.00
C SER A 87 9.28 0.54 -5.45
N GLY A 88 8.87 0.99 -6.64
CA GLY A 88 7.61 0.57 -7.25
C GLY A 88 6.81 1.72 -7.85
N SER A 89 5.72 1.35 -8.51
CA SER A 89 4.74 2.27 -9.09
C SER A 89 3.45 1.53 -9.44
N GLY A 90 2.36 2.28 -9.63
CA GLY A 90 1.07 1.72 -9.99
C GLY A 90 0.53 0.78 -8.91
N THR A 91 0.52 -0.51 -9.21
CA THR A 91 0.03 -1.57 -8.33
C THR A 91 1.15 -2.41 -7.71
N GLN A 92 2.42 -2.20 -8.07
CA GLN A 92 3.51 -3.10 -7.69
C GLN A 92 4.62 -2.34 -6.96
N PHE A 93 4.93 -2.79 -5.75
CA PHE A 93 5.91 -2.18 -4.87
C PHE A 93 6.82 -3.23 -4.23
N THR A 94 8.02 -2.82 -3.85
CA THR A 94 9.02 -3.70 -3.25
C THR A 94 9.75 -2.99 -2.13
N LEU A 95 9.94 -3.69 -1.01
CA LEU A 95 10.89 -3.36 0.03
C LEU A 95 12.09 -4.30 -0.09
N LYS A 96 13.27 -3.74 -0.32
CA LYS A 96 14.54 -4.45 -0.35
C LYS A 96 15.30 -4.20 0.95
N ILE A 97 15.84 -5.25 1.55
CA ILE A 97 16.69 -5.19 2.74
C ILE A 97 18.00 -5.89 2.41
N THR A 98 19.12 -5.17 2.45
CA THR A 98 20.45 -5.71 2.14
C THR A 98 21.25 -6.01 3.39
N GLY A 99 21.97 -7.11 3.44
CA GLY A 99 22.81 -7.43 4.61
C GLY A 99 21.96 -7.58 5.87
N VAL A 100 20.94 -8.44 5.79
CA VAL A 100 20.15 -8.88 6.95
C VAL A 100 21.08 -9.39 8.04
#